data_AF-A0A9E5UZ07-F1
#
_entry.id   AF-A0A9E5UZ07-F1
#
_cell.length_a   1.000
_cell.length_b   1.000
_cell.length_c   1.000
_cell.angle_alpha   90.00
_cell.angle_beta   90.00
_cell.angle_gamma   90.00
#
_symmetry.space_group_name_H-M   'P 1'
#
loop_
_entity.id
_entity.type
_entity.pdbx_description
1 polymer ?
#
loop_
_entity_poly.entity_id
_entity_poly.type
_entity_poly.pdbx_seq_one_letter_code
_entity_poly.pdbx_strand_id
1 'polypeptide(L)'
;MATVQETAFSKISELNLWYKLRSDQQLTLTDVPELIRRRWDYFRDRWEFLKPTYEQRVQTYENKNLLNNNIRDFTLFIDSQRTQKQNPFSNINIVFQFYGIFDTTPTTQVPLSPEEETLIQDKIQKINLYTRDDFVNIRNTLVQARDQLVDIRGLPDDDYNRVKGRASIAKQTDATNKDINDILQINQAIKSVEFILANKFQLETSFVDPFALARTNANNPDVQIGSYSSGFLVKMNYNQDLRQLAKQFFDDEQRWIDIAIANGLKPPYIDEIGQRLPLIANGRLNKVTIRETDEAGRLNIDKFYINQVVFIQSDTVRFPDQRVIINIEQVPISGDIILELDGEENLDQYKINVNAHIRVFKPNTINSNFYVLIPTEEVIDDTRTDEEPWFLRTSPDEEKRLKVDLSIDENGELNFNQAGDLNLSYGLDNGAQALRLKMGVSQNELRQHNSFGLVNLIGKTNLDVATLQATLEDSINRAIEADPRFDRIETLNIRYTVDRQNPDAGAGMNVRMTVRIAGSGSVIPISFRINTQGNVRG
;
A
#
# COMPACT_ATOMS: atom_id res chain seq x y z
N MET A 1 -23.76 4.80 -26.34
CA MET A 1 -22.68 3.81 -26.15
C MET A 1 -21.39 4.55 -26.36
N ALA A 2 -20.46 4.47 -25.41
CA ALA A 2 -19.16 5.11 -25.60
C ALA A 2 -18.40 4.42 -26.75
N THR A 3 -17.67 5.18 -27.56
CA THR A 3 -16.84 4.55 -28.60
C THR A 3 -15.68 3.79 -27.97
N VAL A 4 -15.10 2.85 -28.71
CA VAL A 4 -13.93 2.07 -28.27
C VAL A 4 -12.78 3.00 -27.85
N GLN A 5 -12.59 4.09 -28.58
CA GLN A 5 -11.59 5.12 -28.32
C GLN A 5 -11.91 5.92 -27.04
N GLU A 6 -13.17 6.23 -26.77
CA GLU A 6 -13.59 6.90 -25.51
C GLU A 6 -13.24 6.07 -24.29
N THR A 7 -13.50 4.76 -24.36
CA THR A 7 -13.24 3.86 -23.24
C THR A 7 -11.74 3.72 -22.99
N ALA A 8 -10.94 3.56 -24.05
CA ALA A 8 -9.49 3.51 -23.95
C ALA A 8 -8.91 4.80 -23.36
N PHE A 9 -9.41 5.97 -23.80
CA PHE A 9 -8.97 7.26 -23.29
C PHE A 9 -9.22 7.42 -21.81
N SER A 10 -10.44 7.07 -21.38
CA SER A 10 -10.82 7.14 -19.97
C SER A 10 -9.85 6.32 -19.13
N LYS A 11 -9.49 5.12 -19.59
CA LYS A 11 -8.52 4.25 -18.89
C LYS A 11 -7.08 4.78 -18.92
N ILE A 12 -6.64 5.39 -20.01
CA ILE A 12 -5.34 6.07 -20.09
C ILE A 12 -5.31 7.29 -19.14
N SER A 13 -6.39 8.07 -19.07
CA SER A 13 -6.47 9.21 -18.15
C SER A 13 -6.45 8.78 -16.68
N GLU A 14 -7.14 7.69 -16.33
CA GLU A 14 -7.09 7.09 -14.98
C GLU A 14 -5.66 6.63 -14.64
N LEU A 15 -4.95 6.01 -15.59
CA LEU A 15 -3.57 5.57 -15.43
C LEU A 15 -2.60 6.75 -15.25
N ASN A 16 -2.71 7.80 -16.06
CA ASN A 16 -1.86 8.99 -15.96
C ASN A 16 -2.08 9.73 -14.64
N LEU A 17 -3.34 9.87 -14.21
CA LEU A 17 -3.69 10.45 -12.92
C LEU A 17 -3.08 9.62 -11.77
N TRP A 18 -3.12 8.30 -11.84
CA TRP A 18 -2.49 7.42 -10.85
C TRP A 18 -0.97 7.64 -10.74
N TYR A 19 -0.27 7.84 -11.86
CA TYR A 19 1.15 8.18 -11.86
C TYR A 19 1.42 9.54 -11.24
N LYS A 20 0.67 10.57 -11.64
CA LYS A 20 0.86 11.95 -11.16
C LYS A 20 0.64 12.09 -9.65
N LEU A 21 -0.34 11.36 -9.11
CA LEU A 21 -0.58 11.31 -7.66
C LEU A 21 0.59 10.72 -6.87
N ARG A 22 1.44 9.89 -7.49
CA ARG A 22 2.62 9.27 -6.85
C ARG A 22 3.92 10.01 -7.10
N SER A 23 3.99 10.79 -8.17
CA SER A 23 5.16 11.61 -8.53
C SER A 23 5.06 13.06 -8.06
N ASP A 24 3.99 13.41 -7.33
CA ASP A 24 3.66 14.78 -6.90
C ASP A 24 3.65 15.78 -8.08
N GLN A 25 3.17 15.31 -9.23
CA GLN A 25 3.08 16.12 -10.44
C GLN A 25 1.75 16.87 -10.49
N GLN A 26 1.81 18.09 -11.01
CA GLN A 26 0.64 18.95 -11.15
C GLN A 26 -0.43 18.30 -12.07
N LEU A 27 -1.68 18.28 -11.59
CA LEU A 27 -2.81 17.76 -12.36
C LEU A 27 -3.18 18.67 -13.53
N THR A 28 -3.43 18.06 -14.68
CA THR A 28 -3.79 18.72 -15.93
C THR A 28 -5.20 18.34 -16.35
N LEU A 29 -5.79 19.07 -17.30
CA LEU A 29 -7.17 18.79 -17.74
C LEU A 29 -7.33 17.42 -18.40
N THR A 30 -6.25 16.84 -18.95
CA THR A 30 -6.25 15.48 -19.53
C THR A 30 -6.40 14.37 -18.50
N ASP A 31 -6.07 14.63 -17.24
CA ASP A 31 -6.22 13.65 -16.14
C ASP A 31 -7.68 13.50 -15.71
N VAL A 32 -8.50 14.53 -15.94
CA VAL A 32 -9.93 14.53 -15.67
C VAL A 32 -10.70 15.02 -16.92
N PRO A 33 -10.82 14.16 -17.96
CA PRO A 33 -11.44 14.55 -19.23
C PRO A 33 -12.87 15.09 -19.12
N GLU A 34 -13.59 14.72 -18.06
CA GLU A 34 -14.92 15.22 -17.75
C GLU A 34 -14.95 16.74 -17.53
N LEU A 35 -13.85 17.32 -17.06
CA LEU A 35 -13.70 18.78 -16.94
C LEU A 35 -13.60 19.44 -18.31
N ILE A 36 -12.85 18.86 -19.25
CA ILE A 36 -12.68 19.43 -20.60
C ILE A 36 -14.06 19.64 -21.25
N ARG A 37 -14.96 18.66 -21.09
CA ARG A 37 -16.33 18.73 -21.62
C ARG A 37 -17.12 19.91 -21.05
N ARG A 38 -16.88 20.31 -19.80
CA ARG A 38 -17.57 21.43 -19.16
C ARG A 38 -16.93 22.79 -19.48
N ARG A 39 -15.76 22.81 -20.13
CA ARG A 39 -14.92 24.00 -20.29
C ARG A 39 -14.85 24.59 -21.68
N TRP A 40 -15.78 24.23 -22.56
CA TRP A 40 -15.87 24.84 -23.89
C TRP A 40 -15.96 26.38 -23.83
N ASP A 41 -16.87 26.94 -23.03
CA ASP A 41 -17.06 28.39 -22.96
C ASP A 41 -15.79 29.11 -22.49
N TYR A 42 -15.05 28.51 -21.53
CA TYR A 42 -13.78 29.06 -21.05
C TYR A 42 -12.74 29.16 -22.17
N PHE A 43 -12.55 28.08 -22.94
CA PHE A 43 -11.60 28.09 -24.06
C PHE A 43 -12.09 29.02 -25.18
N ARG A 44 -13.36 28.94 -25.58
CA ARG A 44 -13.95 29.77 -26.64
C ARG A 44 -13.76 31.27 -26.35
N ASP A 45 -14.08 31.70 -25.14
CA ASP A 45 -14.14 33.13 -24.81
C ASP A 45 -12.76 33.71 -24.45
N ARG A 46 -11.84 32.87 -23.97
CA ARG A 46 -10.52 33.32 -23.49
C ARG A 46 -9.34 32.91 -24.35
N TRP A 47 -9.56 32.21 -25.47
CA TRP A 47 -8.47 31.65 -26.29
C TRP A 47 -7.37 32.66 -26.64
N GLU A 48 -7.73 33.89 -27.05
CA GLU A 48 -6.76 34.93 -27.41
C GLU A 48 -5.81 35.31 -26.27
N PHE A 49 -6.29 35.23 -25.02
CA PHE A 49 -5.48 35.49 -23.83
C PHE A 49 -4.67 34.27 -23.38
N LEU A 50 -5.18 33.06 -23.64
CA LEU A 50 -4.52 31.82 -23.25
C LEU A 50 -3.40 31.43 -24.24
N LYS A 51 -3.59 31.71 -25.54
CA LYS A 51 -2.70 31.32 -26.63
C LYS A 51 -1.23 31.70 -26.40
N PRO A 52 -0.86 32.93 -26.00
CA PRO A 52 0.54 33.29 -25.75
C PRO A 52 1.19 32.42 -24.65
N THR A 53 0.41 31.96 -23.67
CA THR A 53 0.90 31.10 -22.59
C THR A 53 1.25 29.71 -23.13
N TYR A 54 0.43 29.16 -24.04
CA TYR A 54 0.73 27.88 -24.70
C TYR A 54 1.94 27.98 -25.62
N GLU A 55 2.07 29.08 -26.37
CA GLU A 55 3.23 29.34 -27.24
C GLU A 55 4.55 29.38 -26.44
N GLN A 56 4.54 29.95 -25.23
CA GLN A 56 5.70 29.91 -24.33
C GLN A 56 6.03 28.48 -23.86
N ARG A 57 5.00 27.66 -23.58
CA ARG A 57 5.15 26.27 -23.11
C ARG A 57 5.63 25.29 -24.17
N VAL A 58 5.58 25.65 -25.45
CA VAL A 58 6.14 24.85 -26.55
C VAL A 58 7.59 24.47 -26.30
N GLN A 59 8.39 25.34 -25.67
CA GLN A 59 9.80 25.07 -25.46
C GLN A 59 10.08 23.95 -24.45
N THR A 60 9.16 23.75 -23.51
CA THR A 60 9.28 22.78 -22.42
C THR A 60 8.44 21.52 -22.63
N TYR A 61 7.59 21.49 -23.66
CA TYR A 61 6.73 20.34 -23.96
C TYR A 61 7.50 19.26 -24.72
N GLU A 62 7.29 18.00 -24.34
CA GLU A 62 8.02 16.84 -24.87
C GLU A 62 7.95 16.75 -26.40
N ASN A 63 6.79 17.02 -26.98
CA ASN A 63 6.59 17.05 -28.42
C ASN A 63 6.26 18.46 -28.93
N LYS A 64 7.29 19.29 -29.08
CA LYS A 64 7.19 20.71 -29.49
C LYS A 64 6.38 20.91 -30.78
N ASN A 65 6.60 20.05 -31.77
CA ASN A 65 5.91 20.13 -33.06
C ASN A 65 4.42 19.82 -32.95
N LEU A 66 4.06 18.80 -32.15
CA LEU A 66 2.66 18.47 -31.88
C LEU A 66 1.95 19.63 -31.21
N LEU A 67 2.54 20.24 -30.17
CA LEU A 67 1.92 21.35 -29.47
C LEU A 67 1.78 22.59 -30.36
N ASN A 68 2.81 22.93 -31.14
CA ASN A 68 2.74 24.02 -32.13
C ASN A 68 1.59 23.82 -33.14
N ASN A 69 1.47 22.62 -33.69
CA ASN A 69 0.39 22.29 -34.63
C ASN A 69 -0.97 22.37 -33.93
N ASN A 70 -1.09 21.82 -32.72
CA ASN A 70 -2.32 21.88 -31.95
C ASN A 70 -2.73 23.32 -31.62
N ILE A 71 -1.81 24.22 -31.26
CA ILE A 71 -2.11 25.64 -31.00
C ILE A 71 -2.69 26.30 -32.25
N ARG A 72 -2.03 26.11 -33.41
CA ARG A 72 -2.48 26.69 -34.68
C ARG A 72 -3.85 26.14 -35.07
N ASP A 73 -3.99 24.83 -35.07
CA ASP A 73 -5.19 24.15 -35.55
C ASP A 73 -6.36 24.37 -34.58
N PHE A 74 -6.10 24.48 -33.27
CA PHE A 74 -7.09 24.83 -32.26
C PHE A 74 -7.55 26.29 -32.37
N THR A 75 -6.66 27.21 -32.76
CA THR A 75 -7.07 28.60 -33.05
C THR A 75 -8.09 28.64 -34.18
N LEU A 76 -7.80 27.98 -35.30
CA LEU A 76 -8.71 27.89 -36.44
C LEU A 76 -10.02 27.18 -36.05
N PHE A 77 -9.91 26.14 -35.23
CA PHE A 77 -11.07 25.41 -34.71
C PHE A 77 -11.97 26.29 -33.86
N ILE A 78 -11.42 26.99 -32.86
CA ILE A 78 -12.17 27.90 -31.99
C ILE A 78 -12.91 28.93 -32.84
N ASP A 79 -12.21 29.60 -33.77
CA ASP A 79 -12.82 30.62 -34.62
C ASP A 79 -13.97 30.08 -35.47
N SER A 80 -13.85 28.85 -35.99
CA SER A 80 -14.92 28.18 -36.75
C SER A 80 -16.13 27.78 -35.91
N GLN A 81 -15.94 27.59 -34.59
CA GLN A 81 -16.94 27.08 -33.66
C GLN A 81 -17.53 28.16 -32.74
N ARG A 82 -16.97 29.38 -32.71
CA ARG A 82 -17.39 30.48 -31.83
C ARG A 82 -18.89 30.79 -31.89
N THR A 83 -19.50 30.61 -33.06
CA THR A 83 -20.92 30.91 -33.30
C THR A 83 -21.84 29.69 -33.14
N GLN A 84 -21.29 28.49 -32.93
CA GLN A 84 -22.08 27.29 -32.75
C GLN A 84 -22.61 27.18 -31.32
N LYS A 85 -23.89 26.80 -31.21
CA LYS A 85 -24.57 26.61 -29.91
C LYS A 85 -24.24 25.28 -29.24
N GLN A 86 -23.79 24.30 -30.02
CA GLN A 86 -23.44 22.99 -29.49
C GLN A 86 -22.01 22.99 -28.98
N ASN A 87 -21.80 22.42 -27.79
CA ASN A 87 -20.46 22.24 -27.23
C ASN A 87 -19.70 21.18 -28.04
N PRO A 88 -18.63 21.55 -28.77
CA PRO A 88 -17.88 20.60 -29.58
C PRO A 88 -17.10 19.57 -28.75
N PHE A 89 -16.72 19.89 -27.51
CA PHE A 89 -16.02 18.94 -26.63
C PHE A 89 -16.92 17.81 -26.12
N SER A 90 -18.22 17.83 -26.44
CA SER A 90 -19.07 16.65 -26.31
C SER A 90 -18.59 15.47 -27.19
N ASN A 91 -17.86 15.76 -28.27
CA ASN A 91 -17.21 14.76 -29.11
C ASN A 91 -15.77 14.50 -28.63
N ILE A 92 -15.48 13.29 -28.16
CA ILE A 92 -14.15 12.96 -27.65
C ILE A 92 -13.06 13.12 -28.71
N ASN A 93 -13.37 12.92 -29.99
CA ASN A 93 -12.35 12.93 -31.06
C ASN A 93 -11.72 14.31 -31.19
N ILE A 94 -12.47 15.35 -30.81
CA ILE A 94 -12.00 16.72 -30.73
C ILE A 94 -11.09 16.90 -29.51
N VAL A 95 -11.44 16.30 -28.37
CA VAL A 95 -10.57 16.28 -27.19
C VAL A 95 -9.23 15.62 -27.50
N PHE A 96 -9.25 14.49 -28.22
CA PHE A 96 -8.05 13.80 -28.69
C PHE A 96 -7.22 14.62 -29.67
N GLN A 97 -7.88 15.24 -30.65
CA GLN A 97 -7.20 16.05 -31.66
C GLN A 97 -6.37 17.16 -31.01
N PHE A 98 -6.86 17.74 -29.92
CA PHE A 98 -6.22 18.86 -29.22
C PHE A 98 -5.61 18.46 -27.87
N TYR A 99 -5.26 17.18 -27.69
CA TYR A 99 -4.73 16.63 -26.44
C TYR A 99 -3.62 17.48 -25.83
N GLY A 100 -2.64 17.91 -26.64
CA GLY A 100 -1.52 18.73 -26.15
C GLY A 100 -1.92 20.08 -25.53
N ILE A 101 -3.06 20.68 -25.93
CA ILE A 101 -3.57 21.88 -25.28
C ILE A 101 -4.04 21.55 -23.86
N PHE A 102 -4.86 20.51 -23.74
CA PHE A 102 -5.42 20.10 -22.44
C PHE A 102 -4.35 19.53 -21.50
N ASP A 103 -3.34 18.84 -22.04
CA ASP A 103 -2.24 18.27 -21.28
C ASP A 103 -1.31 19.34 -20.72
N THR A 104 -1.20 20.48 -21.41
CA THR A 104 -0.43 21.63 -20.93
C THR A 104 -1.25 22.61 -20.11
N THR A 105 -2.51 22.29 -19.79
CA THR A 105 -3.38 23.14 -18.96
C THR A 105 -3.51 22.55 -17.56
N PRO A 106 -2.83 23.11 -16.54
CA PRO A 106 -3.06 22.71 -15.17
C PRO A 106 -4.48 23.03 -14.70
N THR A 107 -5.04 22.14 -13.89
CA THR A 107 -6.36 22.33 -13.27
C THR A 107 -6.43 23.61 -12.42
N THR A 108 -5.32 24.01 -11.79
CA THR A 108 -5.23 25.25 -10.98
C THR A 108 -5.28 26.55 -11.79
N GLN A 109 -5.04 26.50 -13.10
CA GLN A 109 -5.09 27.70 -13.96
C GLN A 109 -6.49 28.02 -14.48
N VAL A 110 -7.42 27.07 -14.33
CA VAL A 110 -8.81 27.22 -14.72
C VAL A 110 -9.62 27.47 -13.45
N PRO A 111 -10.40 28.57 -13.36
CA PRO A 111 -11.22 28.81 -12.19
C PRO A 111 -12.31 27.75 -12.09
N LEU A 112 -12.20 26.85 -11.10
CA LEU A 112 -13.10 25.72 -10.89
C LEU A 112 -14.36 26.14 -10.12
N SER A 113 -15.51 25.55 -10.47
CA SER A 113 -16.71 25.63 -9.62
C SER A 113 -16.64 24.57 -8.51
N PRO A 114 -17.39 24.72 -7.40
CA PRO A 114 -17.40 23.73 -6.32
C PRO A 114 -17.79 22.32 -6.79
N GLU A 115 -18.67 22.21 -7.79
CA GLU A 115 -19.06 20.92 -8.39
C GLU A 115 -17.88 20.24 -9.13
N GLU A 116 -17.04 21.04 -9.79
CA GLU A 116 -15.88 20.53 -10.52
C GLU A 116 -14.72 20.21 -9.61
N GLU A 117 -14.55 20.94 -8.51
CA GLU A 117 -13.59 20.59 -7.46
C GLU A 117 -13.97 19.25 -6.81
N THR A 118 -15.26 19.06 -6.51
CA THR A 118 -15.77 17.77 -5.99
C THR A 118 -15.51 16.64 -6.99
N LEU A 119 -15.76 16.87 -8.28
CA LEU A 119 -15.48 15.88 -9.33
C LEU A 119 -13.99 15.45 -9.39
N ILE A 120 -13.07 16.41 -9.20
CA ILE A 120 -11.64 16.10 -9.13
C ILE A 120 -11.34 15.27 -7.88
N GLN A 121 -11.84 15.68 -6.71
CA GLN A 121 -11.59 14.98 -5.45
C GLN A 121 -12.13 13.56 -5.47
N ASP A 122 -13.36 13.35 -5.96
CA ASP A 122 -13.96 12.02 -6.11
C ASP A 122 -13.09 11.12 -6.99
N LYS A 123 -12.54 11.68 -8.08
CA LYS A 123 -11.69 10.93 -9.01
C LYS A 123 -10.32 10.60 -8.41
N ILE A 124 -9.73 11.53 -7.65
CA ILE A 124 -8.50 11.30 -6.88
C ILE A 124 -8.71 10.20 -5.85
N GLN A 125 -9.79 10.28 -5.05
CA GLN A 125 -10.11 9.28 -4.03
C GLN A 125 -10.32 7.90 -4.67
N LYS A 126 -11.08 7.83 -5.76
CA LYS A 126 -11.29 6.59 -6.51
C LYS A 126 -9.96 5.97 -6.96
N ILE A 127 -9.04 6.76 -7.48
CA ILE A 127 -7.75 6.28 -8.02
C ILE A 127 -6.76 5.90 -6.92
N ASN A 128 -6.79 6.60 -5.77
CA ASN A 128 -5.99 6.24 -4.61
C ASN A 128 -6.38 4.87 -4.04
N LEU A 129 -7.63 4.45 -4.24
CA LEU A 129 -8.14 3.14 -3.83
C LEU A 129 -7.97 2.03 -4.88
N TYR A 130 -7.25 2.29 -5.98
CA TYR A 130 -7.05 1.27 -7.03
C TYR A 130 -6.33 0.03 -6.50
N THR A 131 -6.98 -1.09 -6.73
CA THR A 131 -6.48 -2.44 -6.43
C THR A 131 -5.85 -3.07 -7.67
N ARG A 132 -5.24 -4.25 -7.49
CA ARG A 132 -4.76 -5.07 -8.62
C ARG A 132 -5.88 -5.36 -9.64
N ASP A 133 -7.10 -5.62 -9.18
CA ASP A 133 -8.22 -5.93 -10.06
C ASP A 133 -8.60 -4.73 -10.94
N ASP A 134 -8.47 -3.51 -10.41
CA ASP A 134 -8.66 -2.28 -11.21
C ASP A 134 -7.63 -2.18 -12.33
N PHE A 135 -6.37 -2.51 -12.05
CA PHE A 135 -5.31 -2.56 -13.09
C PHE A 135 -5.53 -3.67 -14.11
N VAL A 136 -6.00 -4.85 -13.67
CA VAL A 136 -6.37 -5.92 -14.60
C VAL A 136 -7.53 -5.48 -15.49
N ASN A 137 -8.52 -4.79 -14.94
CA ASN A 137 -9.66 -4.24 -15.69
C ASN A 137 -9.21 -3.16 -16.69
N ILE A 138 -8.32 -2.26 -16.30
CA ILE A 138 -7.69 -1.26 -17.18
C ILE A 138 -6.97 -1.98 -18.33
N ARG A 139 -6.09 -2.94 -18.03
CA ARG A 139 -5.35 -3.72 -19.05
C ARG A 139 -6.31 -4.38 -20.03
N ASN A 140 -7.30 -5.11 -19.54
CA ASN A 140 -8.24 -5.86 -20.38
C ASN A 140 -9.04 -4.92 -21.29
N THR A 141 -9.46 -3.77 -20.77
CA THR A 141 -10.17 -2.73 -21.55
C THR A 141 -9.28 -2.15 -22.66
N LEU A 142 -8.01 -1.84 -22.34
CA LEU A 142 -7.06 -1.32 -23.32
C LEU A 142 -6.70 -2.36 -24.40
N VAL A 143 -6.50 -3.62 -24.01
CA VAL A 143 -6.28 -4.74 -24.95
C VAL A 143 -7.47 -4.88 -25.88
N GLN A 144 -8.69 -4.91 -25.35
CA GLN A 144 -9.91 -5.00 -26.16
C GLN A 144 -10.02 -3.82 -27.13
N ALA A 145 -9.70 -2.61 -26.67
CA ALA A 145 -9.77 -1.42 -27.51
C ALA A 145 -8.75 -1.43 -28.65
N ARG A 146 -7.50 -1.79 -28.35
CA ARG A 146 -6.44 -1.98 -29.35
C ARG A 146 -6.87 -3.03 -30.38
N ASP A 147 -7.33 -4.17 -29.90
CA ASP A 147 -7.71 -5.32 -30.70
C ASP A 147 -8.85 -5.00 -31.68
N GLN A 148 -9.87 -4.26 -31.21
CA GLN A 148 -10.96 -3.77 -32.05
C GLN A 148 -10.49 -2.74 -33.09
N LEU A 149 -9.61 -1.81 -32.71
CA LEU A 149 -9.05 -0.83 -33.66
C LEU A 149 -8.25 -1.51 -34.76
N VAL A 150 -7.40 -2.48 -34.39
CA VAL A 150 -6.60 -3.27 -35.33
C VAL A 150 -7.49 -4.02 -36.33
N ASP A 151 -8.58 -4.65 -35.88
CA ASP A 151 -9.50 -5.37 -36.76
C ASP A 151 -10.22 -4.44 -37.73
N ILE A 152 -10.81 -3.35 -37.22
CA ILE A 152 -11.59 -2.39 -38.02
C ILE A 152 -10.74 -1.76 -39.13
N ARG A 153 -9.44 -1.57 -38.87
CA ARG A 153 -8.46 -1.00 -39.80
C ARG A 153 -7.79 -2.03 -40.72
N GLY A 154 -8.12 -3.31 -40.56
CA GLY A 154 -7.57 -4.39 -41.38
C GLY A 154 -6.09 -4.64 -41.14
N LEU A 155 -5.63 -4.49 -39.89
CA LEU A 155 -4.27 -4.81 -39.46
C LEU A 155 -4.17 -6.04 -38.52
N PRO A 156 -5.10 -7.02 -38.50
CA PRO A 156 -4.99 -8.14 -37.57
C PRO A 156 -3.74 -8.97 -37.80
N ASP A 157 -3.22 -9.53 -36.71
CA ASP A 157 -2.12 -10.49 -36.71
C ASP A 157 -2.70 -11.88 -36.41
N ASP A 158 -2.59 -12.78 -37.39
CA ASP A 158 -3.15 -14.14 -37.33
C ASP A 158 -2.46 -15.00 -36.26
N ASP A 159 -1.17 -14.80 -36.02
CA ASP A 159 -0.43 -15.52 -34.98
C ASP A 159 -0.86 -15.04 -33.59
N TYR A 160 -1.00 -13.72 -33.41
CA TYR A 160 -1.54 -13.14 -32.19
C TYR A 160 -2.96 -13.66 -31.89
N ASN A 161 -3.85 -13.64 -32.90
CA ASN A 161 -5.22 -14.12 -32.77
C ASN A 161 -5.28 -15.61 -32.41
N ARG A 162 -4.42 -16.44 -33.02
CA ARG A 162 -4.29 -17.87 -32.70
C ARG A 162 -3.84 -18.08 -31.25
N VAL A 163 -2.78 -17.39 -30.81
CA VAL A 163 -2.23 -17.54 -29.45
C VAL A 163 -3.21 -17.05 -28.38
N LYS A 164 -4.00 -16.01 -28.68
CA LYS A 164 -5.00 -15.44 -27.76
C LYS A 164 -6.41 -16.03 -27.91
N GLY A 165 -6.62 -16.98 -28.82
CA GLY A 165 -7.92 -17.61 -29.06
C GLY A 165 -9.00 -16.62 -29.52
N ARG A 166 -8.61 -15.58 -30.27
CA ARG A 166 -9.51 -14.50 -30.72
C ARG A 166 -9.96 -14.73 -32.17
N ALA A 167 -11.21 -14.38 -32.47
CA ALA A 167 -11.70 -14.21 -33.84
C ALA A 167 -11.64 -12.72 -34.24
N SER A 168 -11.02 -12.41 -35.39
CA SER A 168 -10.93 -11.04 -35.92
C SER A 168 -12.27 -10.52 -36.44
N ILE A 169 -12.56 -9.24 -36.24
CA ILE A 169 -13.69 -8.55 -36.85
C ILE A 169 -13.35 -8.21 -38.33
N ALA A 170 -14.36 -8.20 -39.20
CA ALA A 170 -14.19 -7.81 -40.59
C ALA A 170 -13.72 -6.35 -40.71
N LYS A 171 -12.71 -6.13 -41.55
CA LYS A 171 -12.20 -4.80 -41.91
C LYS A 171 -13.33 -3.89 -42.38
N GLN A 172 -13.40 -2.68 -41.84
CA GLN A 172 -14.40 -1.68 -42.24
C GLN A 172 -13.76 -0.50 -43.00
N THR A 173 -12.47 -0.23 -42.76
CA THR A 173 -11.77 0.95 -43.29
C THR A 173 -10.28 0.64 -43.45
N ASP A 174 -9.57 1.43 -44.27
CA ASP A 174 -8.12 1.36 -44.38
C ASP A 174 -7.42 2.10 -43.23
N ALA A 175 -6.26 1.59 -42.81
CA ALA A 175 -5.45 2.20 -41.78
C ALA A 175 -4.81 3.51 -42.26
N THR A 176 -4.84 4.54 -41.41
CA THR A 176 -4.07 5.78 -41.61
C THR A 176 -2.89 5.84 -40.64
N ASN A 177 -1.90 6.70 -40.90
CA ASN A 177 -0.78 6.95 -39.97
C ASN A 177 -1.27 7.41 -38.59
N LYS A 178 -2.42 8.10 -38.52
CA LYS A 178 -3.04 8.49 -37.25
C LYS A 178 -3.49 7.27 -36.45
N ASP A 179 -4.16 6.32 -37.10
CA ASP A 179 -4.65 5.09 -36.44
C ASP A 179 -3.50 4.23 -35.91
N ILE A 180 -2.39 4.17 -36.65
CA ILE A 180 -1.18 3.44 -36.22
C ILE A 180 -0.60 4.08 -34.94
N ASN A 181 -0.55 5.41 -34.88
CA ASN A 181 -0.09 6.12 -33.68
C ASN A 181 -1.01 5.88 -32.49
N ASP A 182 -2.33 5.89 -32.70
CA ASP A 182 -3.32 5.61 -31.65
C ASP A 182 -3.15 4.18 -31.09
N ILE A 183 -2.95 3.18 -31.96
CA ILE A 183 -2.66 1.79 -31.58
C ILE A 183 -1.36 1.71 -30.76
N LEU A 184 -0.33 2.43 -31.18
CA LEU A 184 0.97 2.46 -30.49
C LEU A 184 0.86 3.07 -29.09
N GLN A 185 0.10 4.15 -28.92
CA GLN A 185 -0.16 4.77 -27.61
C GLN A 185 -0.91 3.81 -26.68
N ILE A 186 -1.96 3.14 -27.17
CA ILE A 186 -2.68 2.15 -26.37
C ILE A 186 -1.74 1.00 -25.97
N ASN A 187 -0.86 0.56 -26.86
CA ASN A 187 0.11 -0.49 -26.57
C ASN A 187 1.16 -0.06 -25.54
N GLN A 188 1.59 1.20 -25.54
CA GLN A 188 2.46 1.76 -24.50
C GLN A 188 1.74 1.76 -23.14
N ALA A 189 0.47 2.19 -23.09
CA ALA A 189 -0.32 2.15 -21.87
C ALA A 189 -0.51 0.72 -21.33
N ILE A 190 -0.74 -0.27 -22.20
CA ILE A 190 -0.80 -1.69 -21.82
C ILE A 190 0.51 -2.12 -21.15
N LYS A 191 1.66 -1.79 -21.74
CA LYS A 191 2.98 -2.11 -21.17
C LYS A 191 3.20 -1.45 -19.81
N SER A 192 2.78 -0.20 -19.63
CA SER A 192 2.85 0.49 -18.34
C SER A 192 2.01 -0.22 -17.27
N VAL A 193 0.80 -0.65 -17.62
CA VAL A 193 -0.06 -1.42 -16.69
C VAL A 193 0.55 -2.79 -16.38
N GLU A 194 1.10 -3.48 -17.37
CA GLU A 194 1.81 -4.75 -17.15
C GLU A 194 3.03 -4.58 -16.25
N PHE A 195 3.78 -3.49 -16.38
CA PHE A 195 4.87 -3.14 -15.48
C PHE A 195 4.36 -2.91 -14.04
N ILE A 196 3.26 -2.18 -13.86
CA ILE A 196 2.64 -1.99 -12.54
C ILE A 196 2.22 -3.35 -11.94
N LEU A 197 1.56 -4.20 -12.73
CA LEU A 197 1.12 -5.53 -12.29
C LEU A 197 2.28 -6.49 -11.99
N ALA A 198 3.43 -6.32 -12.66
CA ALA A 198 4.63 -7.12 -12.45
C ALA A 198 5.41 -6.71 -11.19
N ASN A 199 5.43 -5.43 -10.83
CA ASN A 199 6.14 -4.90 -9.65
C ASN A 199 5.32 -5.03 -8.35
N LYS A 200 4.82 -6.25 -8.14
CA LYS A 200 3.75 -6.72 -7.23
C LYS A 200 3.79 -6.32 -5.75
N PHE A 201 4.75 -5.53 -5.27
CA PHE A 201 4.96 -5.27 -3.84
C PHE A 201 4.21 -4.05 -3.26
N GLN A 202 3.66 -3.14 -4.09
CA GLN A 202 3.07 -1.88 -3.61
C GLN A 202 1.54 -1.78 -3.71
N LEU A 203 0.86 -2.78 -4.30
CA LEU A 203 -0.58 -2.72 -4.58
C LEU A 203 -1.42 -3.78 -3.83
N GLU A 204 -0.78 -4.65 -3.05
CA GLU A 204 -1.46 -5.66 -2.24
C GLU A 204 -1.50 -5.16 -0.77
N THR A 205 -2.49 -4.34 -0.42
CA THR A 205 -2.86 -4.11 1.00
C THR A 205 -3.62 -5.30 1.60
N SER A 206 -3.91 -6.31 0.79
CA SER A 206 -4.50 -7.57 1.22
C SER A 206 -3.52 -8.67 0.89
N PHE A 207 -2.91 -9.25 1.92
CA PHE A 207 -2.29 -10.57 1.83
C PHE A 207 -3.28 -11.49 1.10
N VAL A 208 -2.90 -11.97 -0.09
CA VAL A 208 -3.69 -12.99 -0.78
C VAL A 208 -3.69 -14.21 0.13
N ASP A 209 -4.84 -14.50 0.75
CA ASP A 209 -5.02 -15.69 1.57
C ASP A 209 -4.65 -16.94 0.72
N PRO A 210 -3.54 -17.62 1.02
CA PRO A 210 -3.10 -18.79 0.25
C PRO A 210 -4.14 -19.91 0.30
N PHE A 211 -4.99 -19.96 1.34
CA PHE A 211 -6.07 -20.93 1.48
C PHE A 211 -7.27 -20.58 0.58
N ALA A 212 -7.59 -19.30 0.37
CA ALA A 212 -8.62 -18.88 -0.58
C ALA A 212 -8.26 -19.27 -2.01
N LEU A 213 -7.01 -19.07 -2.41
CA LEU A 213 -6.50 -19.48 -3.71
C LEU A 213 -6.51 -21.01 -3.86
N ALA A 214 -6.09 -21.74 -2.83
CA ALA A 214 -6.09 -23.20 -2.84
C ALA A 214 -7.52 -23.78 -2.92
N ARG A 215 -8.50 -23.21 -2.20
CA ARG A 215 -9.92 -23.59 -2.28
C ARG A 215 -10.50 -23.39 -3.67
N THR A 216 -10.14 -22.30 -4.34
CA THR A 216 -10.63 -22.00 -5.70
C THR A 216 -10.01 -22.94 -6.75
N ASN A 217 -8.77 -23.37 -6.53
CA ASN A 217 -8.08 -24.31 -7.42
C ASN A 217 -8.40 -25.78 -7.14
N ALA A 218 -8.84 -26.10 -5.93
CA ALA A 218 -9.27 -27.45 -5.54
C ALA A 218 -10.62 -27.77 -6.21
N ASN A 219 -10.58 -28.25 -7.45
CA ASN A 219 -11.73 -28.81 -8.18
C ASN A 219 -12.21 -30.17 -7.63
N ASN A 220 -12.01 -30.44 -6.33
CA ASN A 220 -12.42 -31.68 -5.70
C ASN A 220 -13.19 -31.39 -4.40
N PRO A 221 -14.51 -31.67 -4.35
CA PRO A 221 -15.34 -31.47 -3.15
C PRO A 221 -14.96 -32.40 -1.99
N ASP A 222 -14.15 -33.44 -2.22
CA ASP A 222 -13.70 -34.38 -1.19
C ASP A 222 -12.50 -33.86 -0.39
N VAL A 223 -11.86 -32.76 -0.82
CA VAL A 223 -10.73 -32.14 -0.10
C VAL A 223 -11.23 -30.92 0.65
N GLN A 224 -11.50 -31.08 1.95
CA GLN A 224 -11.85 -29.98 2.83
C GLN A 224 -10.59 -29.19 3.19
N ILE A 225 -10.42 -28.01 2.60
CA ILE A 225 -9.37 -27.05 2.98
C ILE A 225 -9.97 -26.09 4.03
N GLY A 226 -9.38 -26.04 5.21
CA GLY A 226 -9.82 -25.16 6.30
C GLY A 226 -9.70 -23.67 5.96
N SER A 227 -10.38 -22.83 6.75
CA SER A 227 -10.21 -21.37 6.74
C SER A 227 -9.40 -20.98 7.96
N TYR A 228 -8.20 -20.45 7.77
CA TYR A 228 -7.27 -20.17 8.86
C TYR A 228 -6.98 -18.68 8.96
N SER A 229 -6.92 -18.18 10.19
CA SER A 229 -6.71 -16.76 10.49
C SER A 229 -5.30 -16.48 11.03
N SER A 230 -4.59 -17.52 11.51
CA SER A 230 -3.26 -17.41 12.07
C SER A 230 -2.44 -18.69 11.88
N GLY A 231 -1.23 -18.75 12.44
CA GLY A 231 -0.39 -19.96 12.45
C GLY A 231 0.76 -19.85 13.46
N PHE A 232 1.31 -21.01 13.86
CA PHE A 232 2.53 -21.08 14.69
C PHE A 232 3.56 -22.01 14.06
N LEU A 233 4.83 -21.82 14.39
CA LEU A 233 5.95 -22.58 13.83
C LEU A 233 6.30 -23.79 14.70
N VAL A 234 6.40 -24.96 14.09
CA VAL A 234 6.79 -26.21 14.74
C VAL A 234 8.01 -26.82 14.06
N LYS A 235 9.00 -27.23 14.83
CA LYS A 235 10.15 -27.95 14.28
C LYS A 235 9.75 -29.37 13.89
N MET A 236 10.08 -29.77 12.66
CA MET A 236 9.87 -31.13 12.19
C MET A 236 10.94 -32.08 12.75
N ASN A 237 10.55 -33.25 13.23
CA ASN A 237 11.51 -34.26 13.68
C ASN A 237 12.02 -35.12 12.52
N TYR A 238 13.21 -35.69 12.67
CA TYR A 238 13.77 -36.64 11.71
C TYR A 238 12.85 -37.85 11.56
N ASN A 239 12.58 -38.27 10.32
CA ASN A 239 11.59 -39.31 9.94
C ASN A 239 10.12 -39.02 10.29
N GLN A 240 9.77 -37.80 10.67
CA GLN A 240 8.37 -37.41 10.82
C GLN A 240 7.76 -37.14 9.44
N ASP A 241 6.47 -37.43 9.26
CA ASP A 241 5.75 -37.09 8.03
C ASP A 241 4.69 -35.99 8.29
N LEU A 242 4.18 -35.37 7.21
CA LEU A 242 3.15 -34.32 7.32
C LEU A 242 1.82 -34.84 7.88
N ARG A 243 1.52 -36.14 7.75
CA ARG A 243 0.27 -36.74 8.26
C ARG A 243 0.33 -36.94 9.77
N GLN A 244 1.48 -37.37 10.29
CA GLN A 244 1.78 -37.44 11.72
C GLN A 244 1.74 -36.05 12.34
N LEU A 245 2.28 -35.05 11.64
CA LEU A 245 2.19 -33.65 12.07
C LEU A 245 0.74 -33.19 12.10
N ALA A 246 -0.05 -33.47 11.06
CA ALA A 246 -1.47 -33.13 11.02
C ALA A 246 -2.28 -33.84 12.11
N LYS A 247 -2.02 -35.13 12.34
CA LYS A 247 -2.64 -35.89 13.45
C LYS A 247 -2.32 -35.28 14.81
N GLN A 248 -1.09 -34.79 15.00
CA GLN A 248 -0.66 -34.24 16.27
C GLN A 248 -1.32 -32.88 16.58
N PHE A 249 -1.56 -32.05 15.57
CA PHE A 249 -2.03 -30.67 15.76
C PHE A 249 -3.48 -30.42 15.39
N PHE A 250 -4.06 -31.25 14.51
CA PHE A 250 -5.45 -31.13 14.08
C PHE A 250 -6.33 -32.31 14.49
N ASP A 251 -5.77 -33.31 15.18
CA ASP A 251 -6.41 -34.61 15.44
C ASP A 251 -6.90 -35.35 14.16
N ASP A 252 -6.46 -34.91 12.98
CA ASP A 252 -6.85 -35.45 11.67
C ASP A 252 -5.64 -35.57 10.73
N GLU A 253 -5.34 -36.80 10.31
CA GLU A 253 -4.26 -37.11 9.37
C GLU A 253 -4.51 -36.53 7.97
N GLN A 254 -5.76 -36.28 7.56
CA GLN A 254 -6.11 -35.77 6.23
C GLN A 254 -5.82 -34.27 6.05
N ARG A 255 -5.69 -33.52 7.15
CA ARG A 255 -5.38 -32.08 7.13
C ARG A 255 -3.90 -31.77 6.87
N TRP A 256 -3.10 -32.76 6.48
CA TRP A 256 -1.73 -32.56 6.02
C TRP A 256 -1.64 -31.63 4.79
N ILE A 257 -2.70 -31.59 3.98
CA ILE A 257 -2.80 -30.73 2.80
C ILE A 257 -2.80 -29.25 3.21
N ASP A 258 -3.45 -28.92 4.33
CA ASP A 258 -3.51 -27.55 4.83
C ASP A 258 -2.13 -27.07 5.30
N ILE A 259 -1.35 -27.97 5.92
CA ILE A 259 0.06 -27.71 6.25
C ILE A 259 0.89 -27.49 4.98
N ALA A 260 0.69 -28.32 3.96
CA ALA A 260 1.39 -28.18 2.69
C ALA A 260 1.07 -26.84 1.99
N ILE A 261 -0.19 -26.42 1.99
CA ILE A 261 -0.64 -25.14 1.43
C ILE A 261 -0.06 -23.96 2.22
N ALA A 262 -0.15 -24.00 3.56
CA ALA A 262 0.35 -22.94 4.44
C ALA A 262 1.83 -22.64 4.20
N ASN A 263 2.62 -23.67 3.88
CA ASN A 263 4.06 -23.60 3.67
C ASN A 263 4.47 -23.59 2.18
N GLY A 264 3.51 -23.59 1.25
CA GLY A 264 3.76 -23.60 -0.19
C GLY A 264 4.51 -24.83 -0.72
N LEU A 265 4.39 -25.99 -0.06
CA LEU A 265 5.17 -27.18 -0.35
C LEU A 265 4.77 -27.86 -1.67
N LYS A 266 5.74 -28.49 -2.35
CA LYS A 266 5.54 -29.25 -3.60
C LYS A 266 6.03 -30.70 -3.47
N PRO A 267 5.44 -31.66 -4.20
CA PRO A 267 5.94 -33.03 -4.23
C PRO A 267 7.41 -33.11 -4.71
N PRO A 268 8.28 -33.90 -4.04
CA PRO A 268 8.05 -34.62 -2.78
C PRO A 268 8.06 -33.64 -1.60
N TYR A 269 6.93 -33.48 -0.90
CA TYR A 269 6.74 -32.42 0.11
C TYR A 269 7.81 -32.38 1.21
N ILE A 270 8.45 -33.52 1.46
CA ILE A 270 9.57 -33.68 2.40
C ILE A 270 10.79 -34.15 1.61
N ASP A 271 11.92 -33.47 1.81
CA ASP A 271 13.23 -33.85 1.29
C ASP A 271 14.23 -33.93 2.46
N GLU A 272 14.20 -35.05 3.18
CA GLU A 272 14.95 -35.20 4.43
C GLU A 272 16.46 -35.33 4.20
N ILE A 273 16.85 -35.89 3.06
CA ILE A 273 18.24 -36.28 2.79
C ILE A 273 18.92 -35.25 1.87
N GLY A 274 18.16 -34.60 0.97
CA GLY A 274 18.70 -33.76 -0.08
C GLY A 274 19.50 -34.54 -1.12
N GLN A 275 19.97 -33.84 -2.14
CA GLN A 275 20.89 -34.39 -3.14
C GLN A 275 22.32 -33.92 -2.84
N ARG A 276 23.27 -34.86 -2.86
CA ARG A 276 24.71 -34.56 -2.79
C ARG A 276 25.24 -34.35 -4.20
N LEU A 277 25.91 -33.23 -4.43
CA LEU A 277 26.54 -32.86 -5.70
C LEU A 277 28.04 -32.66 -5.44
N PRO A 278 28.92 -33.45 -6.06
CA PRO A 278 30.36 -33.32 -5.85
C PRO A 278 30.89 -32.02 -6.48
N LEU A 279 31.90 -31.43 -5.85
CA LEU A 279 32.65 -30.31 -6.43
C LEU A 279 33.52 -30.80 -7.59
N ILE A 280 33.61 -30.02 -8.66
CA ILE A 280 34.53 -30.30 -9.78
C ILE A 280 35.84 -29.49 -9.72
N ALA A 281 35.85 -28.42 -8.92
CA ALA A 281 37.01 -27.60 -8.61
C ALA A 281 37.17 -27.53 -7.09
N ASN A 282 38.40 -27.31 -6.59
CA ASN A 282 38.55 -26.94 -5.18
C ASN A 282 37.78 -25.65 -4.93
N GLY A 283 37.13 -25.54 -3.77
CA GLY A 283 36.54 -24.28 -3.35
C GLY A 283 37.59 -23.18 -3.36
N ARG A 284 37.17 -21.96 -3.71
CA ARG A 284 38.05 -20.80 -3.72
C ARG A 284 37.32 -19.56 -3.21
N LEU A 285 37.84 -18.90 -2.17
CA LEU A 285 37.20 -17.75 -1.51
C LEU A 285 35.78 -18.13 -1.07
N ASN A 286 34.77 -17.54 -1.71
CA ASN A 286 33.33 -17.81 -1.51
C ASN A 286 32.69 -18.56 -2.69
N LYS A 287 33.50 -19.13 -3.58
CA LYS A 287 33.02 -19.79 -4.80
C LYS A 287 33.24 -21.29 -4.78
N VAL A 288 32.24 -22.01 -5.26
CA VAL A 288 32.31 -23.45 -5.52
C VAL A 288 31.83 -23.75 -6.93
N THR A 289 32.42 -24.77 -7.56
CA THR A 289 32.09 -25.15 -8.94
C THR A 289 31.47 -26.54 -8.97
N ILE A 290 30.34 -26.65 -9.65
CA ILE A 290 29.54 -27.86 -9.83
C ILE A 290 29.43 -28.18 -11.32
N ARG A 291 29.39 -29.47 -11.65
CA ARG A 291 29.18 -29.94 -13.02
C ARG A 291 27.81 -29.52 -13.56
N GLU A 292 27.72 -29.26 -14.85
CA GLU A 292 26.45 -29.00 -15.55
C GLU A 292 25.40 -30.10 -15.33
N THR A 293 25.79 -31.37 -15.43
CA THR A 293 24.89 -32.53 -15.38
C THR A 293 25.20 -33.46 -14.21
N ASP A 294 24.16 -34.10 -13.66
CA ASP A 294 24.30 -35.20 -12.69
C ASP A 294 24.62 -36.53 -13.37
N GLU A 295 24.88 -37.58 -12.56
CA GLU A 295 25.19 -38.93 -13.04
C GLU A 295 24.08 -39.55 -13.92
N ALA A 296 22.87 -39.00 -13.86
CA ALA A 296 21.73 -39.41 -14.68
C ALA A 296 21.51 -38.52 -15.92
N GLY A 297 22.44 -37.60 -16.21
CA GLY A 297 22.40 -36.71 -17.37
C GLY A 297 21.42 -35.54 -17.25
N ARG A 298 20.89 -35.25 -16.04
CA ARG A 298 19.97 -34.11 -15.83
C ARG A 298 20.76 -32.86 -15.46
N LEU A 299 20.28 -31.70 -15.90
CA LEU A 299 20.90 -30.42 -15.59
C LEU A 299 20.83 -30.12 -14.09
N ASN A 300 21.96 -29.70 -13.52
CA ASN A 300 22.06 -29.27 -12.13
C ASN A 300 21.64 -27.81 -11.95
N ILE A 301 21.58 -27.00 -13.01
CA ILE A 301 21.17 -25.59 -12.93
C ILE A 301 19.74 -25.45 -12.40
N ASP A 302 18.86 -26.39 -12.75
CA ASP A 302 17.45 -26.42 -12.30
C ASP A 302 17.30 -26.70 -10.81
N LYS A 303 18.38 -27.09 -10.12
CA LYS A 303 18.39 -27.42 -8.68
C LYS A 303 18.78 -26.23 -7.81
N PHE A 304 19.30 -25.16 -8.41
CA PHE A 304 19.82 -24.00 -7.71
C PHE A 304 18.99 -22.75 -7.95
N TYR A 305 18.84 -21.93 -6.92
CA TYR A 305 18.26 -20.59 -7.02
C TYR A 305 18.92 -19.63 -6.03
N ILE A 306 18.89 -18.34 -6.33
CA ILE A 306 19.44 -17.30 -5.45
C ILE A 306 18.66 -17.29 -4.13
N ASN A 307 19.35 -17.08 -3.01
CA ASN A 307 18.86 -17.16 -1.63
C ASN A 307 18.50 -18.58 -1.14
N GLN A 308 18.97 -19.63 -1.84
CA GLN A 308 18.85 -21.00 -1.36
C GLN A 308 19.92 -21.31 -0.31
N VAL A 309 19.51 -21.93 0.80
CA VAL A 309 20.41 -22.49 1.81
C VAL A 309 21.00 -23.81 1.31
N VAL A 310 22.31 -23.95 1.41
CA VAL A 310 23.09 -25.13 0.99
C VAL A 310 24.06 -25.53 2.09
N PHE A 311 24.40 -26.82 2.14
CA PHE A 311 25.37 -27.34 3.10
C PHE A 311 26.60 -27.87 2.39
N ILE A 312 27.78 -27.47 2.82
CA ILE A 312 29.06 -27.89 2.25
C ILE A 312 29.76 -28.82 3.24
N GLN A 313 30.27 -29.94 2.76
CA GLN A 313 30.95 -30.92 3.60
C GLN A 313 32.08 -31.60 2.82
N SER A 314 33.11 -32.07 3.53
CA SER A 314 34.14 -32.96 3.00
C SER A 314 34.49 -34.06 4.00
N ASP A 315 35.31 -35.04 3.61
CA ASP A 315 35.75 -36.10 4.52
C ASP A 315 36.63 -35.58 5.67
N THR A 316 37.30 -34.43 5.46
CA THR A 316 38.15 -33.76 6.45
C THR A 316 37.38 -32.77 7.32
N VAL A 317 36.46 -32.01 6.71
CA VAL A 317 35.57 -31.07 7.40
C VAL A 317 34.24 -31.75 7.63
N ARG A 318 34.15 -32.49 8.74
CA ARG A 318 33.01 -33.37 9.04
C ARG A 318 31.73 -32.64 9.42
N PHE A 319 31.84 -31.42 9.95
CA PHE A 319 30.67 -30.61 10.28
C PHE A 319 30.22 -29.85 9.02
N PRO A 320 28.95 -29.99 8.59
CA PRO A 320 28.45 -29.26 7.43
C PRO A 320 28.46 -27.75 7.71
N ASP A 321 29.03 -26.99 6.78
CA ASP A 321 28.97 -25.54 6.78
C ASP A 321 27.73 -25.08 6.01
N GLN A 322 26.88 -24.29 6.65
CA GLN A 322 25.63 -23.81 6.09
C GLN A 322 25.84 -22.44 5.46
N ARG A 323 25.58 -22.32 4.16
CA ARG A 323 25.72 -21.06 3.39
C ARG A 323 24.48 -20.79 2.56
N VAL A 324 24.34 -19.56 2.08
CA VAL A 324 23.29 -19.09 1.19
C VAL A 324 23.90 -18.74 -0.17
N ILE A 325 23.23 -19.14 -1.25
CA ILE A 325 23.64 -18.78 -2.62
C ILE A 325 23.31 -17.31 -2.88
N ILE A 326 24.34 -16.49 -3.11
CA ILE A 326 24.20 -15.07 -3.48
C ILE A 326 24.07 -14.94 -5.00
N ASN A 327 24.85 -15.70 -5.75
CA ASN A 327 24.92 -15.59 -7.20
C ASN A 327 25.18 -16.94 -7.87
N ILE A 328 24.69 -17.10 -9.09
CA ILE A 328 24.83 -18.31 -9.91
C ILE A 328 25.32 -17.87 -11.28
N GLU A 329 26.49 -18.34 -11.68
CA GLU A 329 27.08 -18.08 -12.99
C GLU A 329 27.28 -19.40 -13.74
N GLN A 330 26.83 -19.47 -14.99
CA GLN A 330 27.08 -20.62 -15.86
C GLN A 330 28.22 -20.29 -16.84
N VAL A 331 29.22 -21.16 -16.91
CA VAL A 331 30.36 -21.00 -17.82
C VAL A 331 29.91 -21.32 -19.25
N PRO A 332 30.00 -20.37 -20.20
CA PRO A 332 29.40 -20.54 -21.54
C PRO A 332 29.93 -21.71 -22.39
N ILE A 333 31.16 -22.19 -22.11
CA ILE A 333 31.84 -23.20 -22.93
C ILE A 333 31.73 -24.60 -22.32
N SER A 334 31.87 -24.74 -20.99
CA SER A 334 31.83 -26.04 -20.32
C SER A 334 30.46 -26.36 -19.73
N GLY A 335 29.55 -25.38 -19.63
CA GLY A 335 28.25 -25.54 -18.98
C GLY A 335 28.30 -25.62 -17.45
N ASP A 336 29.51 -25.60 -16.87
CA ASP A 336 29.72 -25.70 -15.42
C ASP A 336 29.11 -24.52 -14.66
N ILE A 337 28.72 -24.78 -13.43
CA ILE A 337 27.98 -23.85 -12.59
C ILE A 337 28.90 -23.37 -11.48
N ILE A 338 29.13 -22.07 -11.41
CA ILE A 338 29.85 -21.39 -10.34
C ILE A 338 28.80 -20.80 -9.39
N LEU A 339 28.81 -21.27 -8.15
CA LEU A 339 27.99 -20.74 -7.07
C LEU A 339 28.83 -19.82 -6.21
N GLU A 340 28.35 -18.61 -5.99
CA GLU A 340 28.89 -17.68 -5.01
C GLU A 340 28.04 -17.73 -3.75
N LEU A 341 28.69 -17.98 -2.63
CA LEU A 341 28.06 -18.24 -1.34
C LEU A 341 28.34 -17.09 -0.36
N ASP A 342 27.47 -16.93 0.62
CA ASP A 342 27.65 -15.94 1.68
C ASP A 342 28.71 -16.34 2.72
N GLY A 343 29.00 -15.43 3.66
CA GLY A 343 29.90 -15.66 4.79
C GLY A 343 31.40 -15.49 4.51
N GLU A 344 32.22 -16.08 5.39
CA GLU A 344 33.68 -16.00 5.34
C GLU A 344 34.28 -16.70 4.10
N GLU A 345 35.30 -16.07 3.50
CA GLU A 345 36.07 -16.53 2.33
C GLU A 345 37.01 -17.72 2.63
N ASN A 346 36.47 -18.77 3.24
CA ASN A 346 37.22 -19.92 3.73
C ASN A 346 36.92 -21.22 2.95
N LEU A 347 36.30 -21.14 1.77
CA LEU A 347 35.92 -22.35 1.02
C LEU A 347 37.11 -23.10 0.43
N ASP A 348 38.32 -22.54 0.48
CA ASP A 348 39.61 -23.18 0.14
C ASP A 348 39.86 -24.49 0.92
N GLN A 349 39.20 -24.66 2.06
CA GLN A 349 39.25 -25.89 2.86
C GLN A 349 38.56 -27.08 2.18
N TYR A 350 37.64 -26.84 1.25
CA TYR A 350 36.88 -27.88 0.54
C TYR A 350 37.58 -28.27 -0.75
N LYS A 351 38.36 -29.35 -0.69
CA LYS A 351 39.14 -29.86 -1.83
C LYS A 351 38.52 -31.11 -2.46
N ILE A 352 38.69 -31.28 -3.76
CA ILE A 352 38.14 -32.43 -4.51
C ILE A 352 38.74 -33.74 -4.01
N ASN A 353 40.03 -33.75 -3.69
CA ASN A 353 40.75 -34.95 -3.23
C ASN A 353 40.29 -35.49 -1.86
N VAL A 354 39.42 -34.75 -1.15
CA VAL A 354 38.79 -35.15 0.11
C VAL A 354 37.27 -35.28 -0.02
N ASN A 355 36.79 -35.56 -1.23
CA ASN A 355 35.38 -35.77 -1.57
C ASN A 355 34.45 -34.63 -1.13
N ALA A 356 34.90 -33.39 -1.32
CA ALA A 356 34.08 -32.24 -1.04
C ALA A 356 32.82 -32.22 -1.93
N HIS A 357 31.68 -31.97 -1.31
CA HIS A 357 30.37 -31.95 -1.97
C HIS A 357 29.47 -30.88 -1.35
N ILE A 358 28.53 -30.41 -2.15
CA ILE A 358 27.41 -29.56 -1.71
C ILE A 358 26.16 -30.43 -1.59
N ARG A 359 25.40 -30.22 -0.52
CA ARG A 359 24.07 -30.80 -0.33
C ARG A 359 23.04 -29.73 -0.57
N VAL A 360 22.16 -30.01 -1.53
CA VAL A 360 21.07 -29.13 -1.94
C VAL A 360 19.73 -29.84 -1.72
N PHE A 361 18.73 -29.10 -1.26
CA PHE A 361 17.37 -29.59 -1.06
C PHE A 361 16.49 -29.10 -2.21
N LYS A 362 15.48 -29.90 -2.58
CA LYS A 362 14.53 -29.50 -3.61
C LYS A 362 13.77 -28.23 -3.21
N PRO A 363 13.46 -27.33 -4.15
CA PRO A 363 12.70 -26.13 -3.85
C PRO A 363 11.32 -26.48 -3.31
N ASN A 364 10.82 -25.70 -2.35
CA ASN A 364 9.50 -25.87 -1.74
C ASN A 364 9.30 -27.27 -1.11
N THR A 365 10.35 -27.80 -0.48
CA THR A 365 10.29 -29.03 0.33
C THR A 365 10.77 -28.73 1.74
N ILE A 366 10.36 -29.57 2.70
CA ILE A 366 10.74 -29.41 4.10
C ILE A 366 11.64 -30.55 4.59
N ASN A 367 12.44 -30.31 5.64
CA ASN A 367 13.29 -31.30 6.31
C ASN A 367 13.30 -31.05 7.83
N SER A 368 13.90 -31.96 8.60
CA SER A 368 13.97 -31.86 10.08
C SER A 368 14.75 -30.67 10.66
N ASN A 369 15.44 -29.88 9.84
CA ASN A 369 16.08 -28.64 10.28
C ASN A 369 15.17 -27.41 10.12
N PHE A 370 14.06 -27.53 9.39
CA PHE A 370 13.14 -26.44 9.15
C PHE A 370 11.95 -26.45 10.13
N TYR A 371 11.42 -25.25 10.34
CA TYR A 371 10.16 -25.05 11.03
C TYR A 371 9.03 -25.07 10.00
N VAL A 372 7.97 -25.79 10.33
CA VAL A 372 6.74 -25.91 9.56
C VAL A 372 5.70 -24.99 10.19
N LEU A 373 5.04 -24.14 9.39
CA LEU A 373 3.88 -23.38 9.83
C LEU A 373 2.67 -24.32 9.96
N ILE A 374 2.11 -24.39 11.17
CA ILE A 374 0.83 -25.04 11.45
C ILE A 374 -0.24 -23.94 11.47
N PRO A 375 -1.16 -23.92 10.50
CA PRO A 375 -2.21 -22.92 10.47
C PRO A 375 -3.25 -23.15 11.57
N THR A 376 -3.84 -22.09 12.10
CA THR A 376 -4.84 -22.13 13.18
C THR A 376 -6.05 -21.27 12.83
N GLU A 377 -7.22 -21.70 13.30
CA GLU A 377 -8.48 -20.97 13.15
C GLU A 377 -8.62 -19.85 14.20
N GLU A 378 -7.85 -19.93 15.28
CA GLU A 378 -7.83 -18.91 16.32
C GLU A 378 -7.26 -17.61 15.74
N VAL A 379 -7.98 -16.51 15.93
CA VAL A 379 -7.47 -15.20 15.58
C VAL A 379 -6.42 -14.84 16.64
N ILE A 380 -5.16 -14.70 16.24
CA ILE A 380 -4.19 -13.99 17.07
C ILE A 380 -4.68 -12.55 17.11
N ASP A 381 -4.89 -12.02 18.31
CA ASP A 381 -5.24 -10.62 18.51
C ASP A 381 -4.27 -9.78 17.67
N ASP A 382 -4.78 -8.99 16.72
CA ASP A 382 -3.97 -8.25 15.76
C ASP A 382 -3.23 -7.15 16.51
N THR A 383 -2.15 -7.53 17.20
CA THR A 383 -1.13 -6.61 17.67
C THR A 383 -0.24 -6.26 16.48
N ARG A 384 -0.83 -5.88 15.34
CA ARG A 384 -0.19 -4.89 14.47
C ARG A 384 0.21 -3.77 15.41
N THR A 385 1.50 -3.76 15.75
CA THR A 385 2.17 -2.57 16.20
C THR A 385 1.90 -1.58 15.09
N ASP A 386 0.96 -0.65 15.32
CA ASP A 386 0.79 0.57 14.52
C ASP A 386 2.19 0.96 14.04
N GLU A 387 2.42 1.04 12.72
CA GLU A 387 3.75 1.26 12.17
C GLU A 387 4.40 2.43 12.91
N GLU A 388 5.39 2.14 13.76
CA GLU A 388 6.02 3.17 14.58
C GLU A 388 6.63 4.20 13.62
N PRO A 389 6.16 5.46 13.64
CA PRO A 389 6.67 6.48 12.75
C PRO A 389 8.18 6.57 12.89
N TRP A 390 8.89 6.77 11.77
CA TRP A 390 10.35 6.68 11.74
C TRP A 390 11.04 7.59 12.78
N PHE A 391 10.42 8.72 13.14
CA PHE A 391 10.90 9.67 14.14
C PHE A 391 10.68 9.23 15.60
N LEU A 392 9.82 8.24 15.86
CA LEU A 392 9.62 7.62 17.17
C LEU A 392 10.45 6.35 17.37
N ARG A 393 11.17 5.84 16.36
CA ARG A 393 11.95 4.60 16.47
C ARG A 393 12.99 4.61 17.59
N THR A 394 13.58 5.78 17.85
CA THR A 394 14.59 5.97 18.90
C THR A 394 14.00 6.47 20.22
N SER A 395 12.70 6.77 20.27
CA SER A 395 12.05 7.22 21.49
C SER A 395 11.87 6.06 22.48
N PRO A 396 11.83 6.34 23.79
CA PRO A 396 11.47 5.35 24.80
C PRO A 396 10.09 4.73 24.54
N ASP A 397 9.90 3.45 24.87
CA ASP A 397 8.62 2.73 24.65
C ASP A 397 7.42 3.41 25.33
N GLU A 398 7.67 4.18 26.39
CA GLU A 398 6.67 5.01 27.06
C GLU A 398 6.12 6.15 26.18
N GLU A 399 6.95 6.80 25.37
CA GLU A 399 6.51 7.84 24.44
C GLU A 399 5.75 7.25 23.26
N LYS A 400 6.19 6.07 22.80
CA LYS A 400 5.52 5.35 21.70
C LYS A 400 4.09 4.98 22.04
N ARG A 401 3.83 4.57 23.30
CA ARG A 401 2.49 4.24 23.80
C ARG A 401 1.53 5.42 23.80
N LEU A 402 2.04 6.64 23.86
CA LEU A 402 1.21 7.85 23.84
C LEU A 402 0.72 8.21 22.43
N LYS A 403 1.17 7.49 21.39
CA LYS A 403 0.78 7.66 19.98
C LYS A 403 1.11 9.06 19.41
N VAL A 404 0.76 9.26 18.15
CA VAL A 404 0.91 10.54 17.41
C VAL A 404 -0.46 11.07 17.04
N ASP A 405 -0.67 12.37 17.17
CA ASP A 405 -1.88 13.09 16.77
C ASP A 405 -1.51 14.45 16.15
N LEU A 406 -2.50 15.19 15.64
CA LEU A 406 -2.33 16.58 15.19
C LEU A 406 -2.17 17.50 16.40
N SER A 407 -1.22 18.42 16.34
CA SER A 407 -1.03 19.42 17.39
C SER A 407 -2.13 20.47 17.32
N ILE A 408 -2.77 20.71 18.47
CA ILE A 408 -3.75 21.79 18.65
C ILE A 408 -3.23 22.85 19.61
N ASP A 409 -3.67 24.10 19.43
CA ASP A 409 -3.39 25.19 20.35
C ASP A 409 -4.33 25.19 21.57
N GLU A 410 -4.19 26.17 22.45
CA GLU A 410 -5.02 26.32 23.65
C GLU A 410 -6.50 26.64 23.32
N ASN A 411 -6.78 27.13 22.12
CA ASN A 411 -8.13 27.43 21.63
C ASN A 411 -8.78 26.22 20.92
N GLY A 412 -8.04 25.12 20.73
CA GLY A 412 -8.49 23.94 19.98
C GLY A 412 -8.36 24.08 18.46
N GLU A 413 -7.57 25.05 17.98
CA GLU A 413 -7.25 25.22 16.56
C GLU A 413 -6.02 24.37 16.16
N LEU A 414 -5.95 23.98 14.88
CA LEU A 414 -4.82 23.21 14.36
C LEU A 414 -3.57 24.08 14.22
N ASN A 415 -2.44 23.59 14.75
CA ASN A 415 -1.15 24.26 14.60
C ASN A 415 -0.52 23.92 13.24
N PHE A 416 -0.01 24.94 12.56
CA PHE A 416 0.76 24.81 11.33
C PHE A 416 2.24 25.12 11.59
N ASN A 417 3.14 24.41 10.92
CA ASN A 417 4.56 24.70 10.94
C ASN A 417 4.90 25.87 10.02
N GLN A 418 6.17 26.31 10.02
CA GLN A 418 6.63 27.44 9.20
C GLN A 418 6.57 27.18 7.69
N ALA A 419 6.43 25.92 7.27
CA ALA A 419 6.24 25.51 5.88
C ALA A 419 4.76 25.46 5.46
N GLY A 420 3.82 25.70 6.38
CA GLY A 420 2.38 25.63 6.14
C GLY A 420 1.78 24.22 6.27
N ASP A 421 2.56 23.24 6.74
CA ASP A 421 2.12 21.88 7.01
C ASP A 421 1.58 21.72 8.44
N LEU A 422 0.75 20.70 8.68
CA LEU A 422 0.20 20.40 10.01
C LEU A 422 1.31 20.00 10.99
N ASN A 423 1.32 20.64 12.15
CA ASN A 423 2.23 20.26 13.22
C ASN A 423 1.69 19.01 13.95
N LEU A 424 2.59 18.13 14.39
CA LEU A 424 2.24 16.88 15.07
C LEU A 424 2.50 16.98 16.57
N SER A 425 1.64 16.35 17.36
CA SER A 425 1.79 16.14 18.80
C SER A 425 2.10 14.66 19.03
N TYR A 426 3.17 14.35 19.77
CA TYR A 426 3.58 12.97 20.06
C TYR A 426 4.18 12.87 21.46
N GLY A 427 4.28 11.64 21.99
CA GLY A 427 4.84 11.42 23.32
C GLY A 427 4.05 12.15 24.41
N LEU A 428 4.75 12.78 25.36
CA LEU A 428 4.15 13.46 26.51
C LEU A 428 3.20 14.60 26.10
N ASP A 429 3.52 15.33 25.03
CA ASP A 429 2.69 16.44 24.54
C ASP A 429 1.34 15.92 24.03
N ASN A 430 1.33 14.76 23.36
CA ASN A 430 0.09 14.12 22.93
C ASN A 430 -0.72 13.59 24.13
N GLY A 431 -0.04 13.01 25.11
CA GLY A 431 -0.67 12.57 26.37
C GLY A 431 -1.37 13.73 27.09
N ALA A 432 -0.69 14.88 27.19
CA ALA A 432 -1.24 16.09 27.81
C ALA A 432 -2.41 16.68 27.00
N GLN A 433 -2.26 16.75 25.68
CA GLN A 433 -3.30 17.22 24.77
C GLN A 433 -4.56 16.36 24.85
N ALA A 434 -4.41 15.04 24.83
CA ALA A 434 -5.52 14.10 24.92
C ALA A 434 -6.29 14.25 26.24
N LEU A 435 -5.58 14.42 27.35
CA LEU A 435 -6.21 14.69 28.64
C LEU A 435 -6.93 16.04 28.64
N ARG A 436 -6.33 17.10 28.09
CA ARG A 436 -7.00 18.41 27.96
C ARG A 436 -8.29 18.31 27.16
N LEU A 437 -8.26 17.67 26.00
CA LEU A 437 -9.45 17.44 25.16
C LEU A 437 -10.53 16.67 25.91
N LYS A 438 -10.14 15.57 26.57
CA LYS A 438 -11.07 14.73 27.33
C LYS A 438 -11.71 15.46 28.52
N MET A 439 -11.00 16.42 29.11
CA MET A 439 -11.51 17.25 30.21
C MET A 439 -12.26 18.50 29.73
N GLY A 440 -11.99 18.97 28.51
CA GLY A 440 -12.60 20.17 27.93
C GLY A 440 -13.95 19.91 27.26
N VAL A 441 -14.18 18.69 26.76
CA VAL A 441 -15.42 18.29 26.09
C VAL A 441 -16.46 17.86 27.11
N SER A 442 -17.71 18.29 26.92
CA SER A 442 -18.84 17.84 27.74
C SER A 442 -19.36 16.49 27.29
N GLN A 443 -19.76 15.65 28.23
CA GLN A 443 -20.38 14.36 27.93
C GLN A 443 -21.65 14.54 27.08
N ASN A 444 -21.78 13.75 26.01
CA ASN A 444 -22.80 13.85 24.95
C ASN A 444 -22.63 15.02 23.96
N GLU A 445 -21.53 15.76 23.99
CA GLU A 445 -21.25 16.78 22.97
C GLU A 445 -20.89 16.14 21.61
N LEU A 446 -20.17 15.02 21.64
CA LEU A 446 -19.81 14.27 20.44
C LEU A 446 -20.89 13.25 20.09
N ARG A 447 -21.62 13.49 18.98
CA ARG A 447 -22.79 12.69 18.55
C ARG A 447 -22.52 11.19 18.36
N GLN A 448 -21.30 10.81 18.01
CA GLN A 448 -20.91 9.41 17.79
C GLN A 448 -20.13 8.82 18.97
N HIS A 449 -19.77 9.64 19.95
CA HIS A 449 -18.97 9.25 21.12
C HIS A 449 -19.59 9.83 22.40
N ASN A 450 -20.82 9.39 22.69
CA ASN A 450 -21.63 9.93 23.79
C ASN A 450 -21.00 9.76 25.19
N SER A 451 -20.10 8.79 25.35
CA SER A 451 -19.36 8.53 26.60
C SER A 451 -18.09 9.37 26.76
N PHE A 452 -17.69 10.15 25.74
CA PHE A 452 -16.49 10.98 25.78
C PHE A 452 -16.76 12.33 26.46
N GLY A 453 -15.83 12.79 27.29
CA GLY A 453 -15.92 14.07 28.00
C GLY A 453 -16.29 13.95 29.48
N LEU A 454 -16.41 15.10 30.15
CA LEU A 454 -16.84 15.18 31.55
C LEU A 454 -18.35 15.38 31.69
N VAL A 455 -18.93 14.86 32.77
CA VAL A 455 -20.35 15.08 33.10
C VAL A 455 -20.64 16.57 33.18
N ASN A 456 -21.68 17.04 32.47
CA ASN A 456 -22.09 18.43 32.53
C ASN A 456 -22.64 18.80 33.92
N LEU A 457 -22.08 19.85 34.54
CA LEU A 457 -22.46 20.35 35.86
C LEU A 457 -23.35 21.61 35.78
N ILE A 458 -23.62 22.13 34.58
CA ILE A 458 -24.45 23.33 34.37
C ILE A 458 -25.89 23.06 34.84
N GLY A 459 -26.44 23.95 35.67
CA GLY A 459 -27.81 23.86 36.18
C GLY A 459 -27.97 23.08 37.50
N LYS A 460 -26.90 22.51 38.06
CA LYS A 460 -26.91 21.84 39.37
C LYS A 460 -26.68 22.80 40.55
N THR A 461 -27.26 24.00 40.49
CA THR A 461 -27.04 25.11 41.46
C THR A 461 -27.58 24.85 42.87
N ASN A 462 -28.31 23.74 43.09
CA ASN A 462 -28.90 23.37 44.38
C ASN A 462 -28.25 22.13 45.03
N LEU A 463 -27.17 21.57 44.46
CA LEU A 463 -26.44 20.46 45.08
C LEU A 463 -25.37 20.97 46.04
N ASP A 464 -25.20 20.26 47.16
CA ASP A 464 -24.07 20.46 48.08
C ASP A 464 -22.74 20.38 47.32
N VAL A 465 -21.79 21.25 47.66
CA VAL A 465 -20.46 21.32 47.05
C VAL A 465 -19.76 19.96 47.15
N ALA A 466 -19.99 19.23 48.25
CA ALA A 466 -19.48 17.88 48.43
C ALA A 466 -20.01 16.88 47.38
N THR A 467 -21.31 16.95 47.04
CA THR A 467 -21.93 16.08 46.03
C THR A 467 -21.43 16.40 44.62
N LEU A 468 -21.19 17.68 44.32
CA LEU A 468 -20.61 18.10 43.05
C LEU A 468 -19.15 17.64 42.91
N GLN A 469 -18.36 17.74 43.98
CA GLN A 469 -16.99 17.23 44.02
C GLN A 469 -16.95 15.72 43.79
N ALA A 470 -17.78 14.94 44.50
CA ALA A 470 -17.85 13.49 44.33
C ALA A 470 -18.27 13.09 42.90
N THR A 471 -19.26 13.78 42.32
CA THR A 471 -19.69 13.51 40.94
C THR A 471 -18.58 13.78 39.92
N LEU A 472 -17.79 14.84 40.15
CA LEU A 472 -16.68 15.22 39.27
C LEU A 472 -15.51 14.23 39.42
N GLU A 473 -15.20 13.83 40.65
CA GLU A 473 -14.20 12.79 40.93
C GLU A 473 -14.53 11.47 40.24
N ASP A 474 -15.76 10.98 40.37
CA ASP A 474 -16.23 9.77 39.67
C ASP A 474 -16.21 9.91 38.14
N SER A 475 -16.46 11.12 37.61
CA SER A 475 -16.39 11.38 36.17
C SER A 475 -14.95 11.36 35.67
N ILE A 476 -14.03 11.97 36.41
CA ILE A 476 -12.60 12.03 36.04
C ILE A 476 -11.99 10.63 36.11
N ASN A 477 -12.25 9.86 37.18
CA ASN A 477 -11.74 8.50 37.32
C ASN A 477 -12.18 7.61 36.14
N ARG A 478 -13.47 7.62 35.80
CA ARG A 478 -13.99 6.86 34.64
C ARG A 478 -13.38 7.30 33.32
N ALA A 479 -13.14 8.60 33.14
CA ALA A 479 -12.56 9.12 31.90
C ALA A 479 -11.10 8.67 31.70
N ILE A 480 -10.34 8.56 32.81
CA ILE A 480 -8.96 8.06 32.82
C ILE A 480 -8.92 6.55 32.63
N GLU A 481 -9.74 5.79 33.36
CA GLU A 481 -9.83 4.32 33.22
C GLU A 481 -10.23 3.87 31.80
N ALA A 482 -11.05 4.66 31.12
CA ALA A 482 -11.46 4.39 29.75
C ALA A 482 -10.35 4.67 28.71
N ASP A 483 -9.21 5.26 29.10
CA ASP A 483 -8.08 5.52 28.20
C ASP A 483 -6.93 4.54 28.44
N PRO A 484 -6.61 3.64 27.50
CA PRO A 484 -5.55 2.65 27.71
C PRO A 484 -4.14 3.27 27.82
N ARG A 485 -3.98 4.56 27.50
CA ARG A 485 -2.69 5.29 27.64
C ARG A 485 -2.34 5.61 29.09
N PHE A 486 -3.33 5.63 29.99
CA PHE A 486 -3.15 6.04 31.38
C PHE A 486 -3.40 4.85 32.32
N ASP A 487 -2.59 4.72 33.37
CA ASP A 487 -2.75 3.66 34.38
C ASP A 487 -3.75 4.08 35.46
N ARG A 488 -3.45 5.20 36.13
CA ARG A 488 -4.22 5.72 37.25
C ARG A 488 -3.94 7.18 37.52
N ILE A 489 -4.78 7.80 38.33
CA ILE A 489 -4.54 9.14 38.89
C ILE A 489 -3.73 8.98 40.18
N GLU A 490 -2.61 9.69 40.30
CA GLU A 490 -1.79 9.69 41.52
C GLU A 490 -2.28 10.69 42.55
N THR A 491 -2.61 11.88 42.09
CA THR A 491 -3.18 12.93 42.93
C THR A 491 -4.33 13.59 42.18
N LEU A 492 -5.44 13.81 42.90
CA LEU A 492 -6.59 14.56 42.42
C LEU A 492 -6.98 15.56 43.51
N ASN A 493 -7.01 16.83 43.17
CA ASN A 493 -7.39 17.91 44.08
C ASN A 493 -8.43 18.80 43.40
N ILE A 494 -9.66 18.75 43.90
CA ILE A 494 -10.78 19.54 43.39
C ILE A 494 -11.12 20.61 44.44
N ARG A 495 -10.85 21.87 44.13
CA ARG A 495 -11.17 23.01 45.01
C ARG A 495 -12.26 23.86 44.41
N TYR A 496 -13.31 24.09 45.19
CA TYR A 496 -14.28 25.12 44.87
C TYR A 496 -13.67 26.50 45.14
N THR A 497 -13.68 27.36 44.13
CA THR A 497 -13.20 28.74 44.23
C THR A 497 -14.27 29.71 43.79
N VAL A 498 -14.46 30.75 44.61
CA VAL A 498 -15.28 31.91 44.29
C VAL A 498 -14.32 33.09 44.19
N ASP A 499 -14.22 33.68 43.02
CA ASP A 499 -13.46 34.91 42.85
C ASP A 499 -14.24 36.05 43.50
N ARG A 500 -13.76 36.52 44.66
CA ARG A 500 -14.39 37.60 45.42
C ARG A 500 -14.04 38.99 44.86
N GLN A 501 -13.08 39.11 43.95
CA GLN A 501 -12.65 40.38 43.38
C GLN A 501 -13.33 40.69 42.04
N ASN A 502 -13.80 39.68 41.32
CA ASN A 502 -14.56 39.84 40.08
C ASN A 502 -15.92 39.11 40.17
N PRO A 503 -17.02 39.81 40.52
CA PRO A 503 -18.35 39.22 40.69
C PRO A 503 -18.89 38.51 39.43
N ASP A 504 -18.39 38.88 38.25
CA ASP A 504 -18.78 38.31 36.96
C ASP A 504 -18.01 37.02 36.62
N ALA A 505 -16.96 36.66 37.36
CA ALA A 505 -16.12 35.50 37.06
C ALA A 505 -16.73 34.14 37.42
N GLY A 506 -17.94 34.13 38.02
CA GLY A 506 -18.67 32.92 38.38
C GLY A 506 -17.97 32.04 39.43
N ALA A 507 -18.75 31.23 40.15
CA ALA A 507 -18.20 30.14 40.92
C ALA A 507 -17.56 29.09 39.98
N GLY A 508 -16.44 28.50 40.39
CA GLY A 508 -15.75 27.49 39.58
C GLY A 508 -15.06 26.43 40.42
N MET A 509 -14.88 25.25 39.85
CA MET A 509 -14.08 24.18 40.42
C MET A 509 -12.72 24.14 39.75
N ASN A 510 -11.67 24.38 40.52
CA ASN A 510 -10.29 24.19 40.09
C ASN A 510 -9.89 22.75 40.34
N VAL A 511 -9.59 22.02 39.26
CA VAL A 511 -9.10 20.65 39.31
C VAL A 511 -7.61 20.68 39.06
N ARG A 512 -6.83 20.06 39.96
CA ARG A 512 -5.42 19.75 39.74
C ARG A 512 -5.24 18.25 39.89
N MET A 513 -4.64 17.61 38.90
CA MET A 513 -4.40 16.18 38.92
C MET A 513 -3.03 15.83 38.35
N THR A 514 -2.48 14.71 38.80
CA THR A 514 -1.31 14.07 38.19
C THR A 514 -1.72 12.67 37.73
N VAL A 515 -1.58 12.40 36.44
CA VAL A 515 -1.98 11.13 35.83
C VAL A 515 -0.72 10.33 35.48
N ARG A 516 -0.67 9.07 35.89
CA ARG A 516 0.42 8.14 35.58
C ARG A 516 0.21 7.49 34.21
N ILE A 517 1.27 7.42 33.42
CA ILE A 517 1.25 6.80 32.09
C ILE A 517 1.31 5.26 32.24
N ALA A 518 0.53 4.55 31.42
CA ALA A 518 0.47 3.10 31.43
C ALA A 518 1.82 2.46 31.04
N GLY A 519 2.39 1.65 31.95
CA GLY A 519 3.67 0.98 31.73
C GLY A 519 4.91 1.85 31.98
N SER A 520 4.74 3.05 32.57
CA SER A 520 5.84 3.98 32.87
C SER A 520 5.82 4.48 34.33
N GLY A 521 7.00 4.94 34.78
CA GLY A 521 7.18 5.68 36.03
C GLY A 521 6.71 7.14 35.97
N SER A 522 6.50 7.66 34.75
CA SER A 522 6.29 9.08 34.45
C SER A 522 4.84 9.54 34.70
N VAL A 523 4.71 10.80 35.10
CA VAL A 523 3.42 11.43 35.45
C VAL A 523 3.21 12.73 34.69
N ILE A 524 1.97 12.99 34.28
CA ILE A 524 1.55 14.20 33.58
C ILE A 524 0.74 15.08 34.54
N PRO A 525 1.25 16.26 34.94
CA PRO A 525 0.50 17.21 35.74
C PRO A 525 -0.46 18.02 34.86
N ILE A 526 -1.73 18.12 35.28
CA ILE A 526 -2.77 18.87 34.57
C ILE A 526 -3.57 19.70 35.55
N SER A 527 -3.87 20.93 35.17
CA SER A 527 -4.78 21.81 35.91
C SER A 527 -5.76 22.49 34.97
N PHE A 528 -7.04 22.51 35.35
CA PHE A 528 -8.09 23.20 34.59
C PHE A 528 -9.18 23.73 35.54
N ARG A 529 -9.96 24.69 35.05
CA ARG A 529 -11.07 25.31 35.79
C ARG A 529 -12.39 24.99 35.08
N ILE A 530 -13.34 24.44 35.82
CA ILE A 530 -14.72 24.24 35.35
C ILE A 530 -15.58 25.37 35.91
N ASN A 531 -16.15 26.20 35.04
CA ASN A 531 -17.08 27.25 35.46
C ASN A 531 -18.46 26.66 35.71
N THR A 532 -19.10 27.02 36.83
CA THR A 532 -20.47 26.56 37.15
C THR A 532 -21.55 27.45 36.54
N GLN A 533 -21.15 28.55 35.88
CA GLN A 533 -22.02 29.38 35.06
C GLN A 533 -21.51 29.34 33.62
N GLY A 534 -22.44 29.14 32.68
CA GLY A 534 -22.14 28.84 31.28
C GLY A 534 -21.17 29.82 30.63
N ASN A 535 -19.95 29.35 30.40
CA ASN A 535 -19.14 29.53 29.21
C ASN A 535 -17.76 28.94 29.53
N VAL A 536 -17.44 27.82 28.89
CA VAL A 536 -16.06 27.35 28.79
C VAL A 536 -15.40 28.25 27.75
N ARG A 537 -14.56 29.18 28.22
CA ARG A 537 -13.48 29.73 27.41
C ARG A 537 -12.20 29.17 28.02
N GLY A 538 -11.64 28.17 27.34
CA GLY A 538 -10.25 27.74 27.51
C GLY A 538 -9.32 28.80 26.99
#